data_AF-A0A842QUY4-F1
#
_entry.id   AF-A0A842QUY4-F1
#
_cell.length_a   1.000
_cell.length_b   1.000
_cell.length_c   1.000
_cell.angle_alpha   90.00
_cell.angle_beta   90.00
_cell.angle_gamma   90.00
#
_symmetry.space_group_name_H-M   'P 1'
#
loop_
_entity.id
_entity.type
_entity.pdbx_description
1 polymer ?
#
loop_
_entity_poly.entity_id
_entity_poly.type
_entity_poly.pdbx_seq_one_letter_code
_entity_poly.pdbx_strand_id
1 'polypeptide(L)' 'MENREKAMYILGFLLFLFAAFFGRDISDQQELVEGIIILIGFMGIAVLAVYVSRRGGIGYPIR' A
#
# COMPACT_ATOMS: atom_id res chain seq x y z
N MET A 1 8.21 -10.06 -14.43
CA MET A 1 6.88 -9.50 -14.18
C MET A 1 6.17 -9.33 -15.49
N GLU A 2 5.09 -10.07 -15.66
CA GLU A 2 4.23 -9.98 -16.84
C GLU A 2 3.58 -8.59 -16.91
N ASN A 3 3.30 -8.07 -18.11
CA ASN A 3 2.68 -6.74 -18.25
C ASN A 3 1.34 -6.63 -17.49
N ARG A 4 0.63 -7.76 -17.34
CA ARG A 4 -0.60 -7.89 -16.56
C ARG A 4 -0.37 -7.66 -15.06
N GLU A 5 0.71 -8.20 -14.49
CA GLU A 5 1.05 -7.98 -13.08
C GLU A 5 1.34 -6.51 -12.82
N LYS A 6 2.14 -5.86 -13.69
CA LYS A 6 2.43 -4.43 -13.57
C LYS A 6 1.16 -3.58 -13.58
N ALA A 7 0.22 -3.89 -14.47
CA ALA A 7 -1.06 -3.21 -14.54
C ALA A 7 -1.88 -3.39 -13.25
N MET A 8 -1.90 -4.59 -12.65
CA MET A 8 -2.57 -4.84 -11.37
C MET A 8 -1.93 -4.06 -10.21
N TYR A 9 -0.59 -3.98 -10.15
CA TYR A 9 0.09 -3.16 -9.15
C TYR A 9 -0.24 -1.68 -9.28
N ILE A 10 -0.24 -1.15 -10.51
CA ILE A 10 -0.57 0.26 -10.78
C ILE A 10 -2.03 0.55 -10.42
N LEU A 11 -2.97 -0.32 -10.82
CA LEU A 11 -4.39 -0.19 -10.48
C LEU A 11 -4.62 -0.23 -8.97
N GLY A 12 -3.97 -1.17 -8.28
CA GLY A 12 -4.03 -1.26 -6.81
C GLY A 12 -3.51 0.01 -6.14
N PHE A 13 -2.41 0.56 -6.63
CA PHE A 13 -1.84 1.81 -6.12
C PHE A 13 -2.77 3.01 -6.37
N LEU A 14 -3.40 3.11 -7.54
CA LEU A 14 -4.35 4.19 -7.85
C LEU A 14 -5.62 4.13 -6.99
N LEU A 15 -6.18 2.93 -6.78
CA LEU A 15 -7.29 2.71 -5.85
C LEU A 15 -6.90 3.13 -4.43
N PHE A 16 -5.66 2.85 -4.05
CA PHE A 16 -5.14 3.20 -2.74
C PHE A 16 -5.01 4.71 -2.54
N LEU A 17 -4.42 5.39 -3.52
CA LEU A 17 -4.37 6.85 -3.59
C LEU A 17 -5.77 7.47 -3.50
N PHE A 18 -6.71 6.92 -4.27
CA PHE A 18 -8.09 7.36 -4.22
C PHE A 18 -8.67 7.18 -2.81
N ALA A 19 -8.55 6.01 -2.18
CA ALA A 19 -9.04 5.81 -0.81
C ALA A 19 -8.38 6.74 0.23
N ALA A 20 -7.10 7.08 0.04
CA ALA A 20 -6.36 7.95 0.95
C ALA A 20 -6.78 9.42 0.85
N PHE A 21 -7.32 9.87 -0.29
CA PHE A 21 -7.67 11.29 -0.50
C PHE A 21 -9.15 11.53 -0.84
N PHE A 22 -9.94 10.49 -1.08
CA PHE A 22 -11.34 10.63 -1.42
C PHE A 22 -12.13 11.18 -0.24
N GLY A 23 -12.81 12.30 -0.46
CA GLY A 23 -13.61 13.00 0.56
C GLY A 23 -12.80 13.88 1.51
N ARG A 24 -11.49 14.03 1.31
CA ARG A 24 -10.64 14.95 2.08
C ARG A 24 -10.45 16.27 1.35
N ASP A 25 -10.43 17.37 2.10
CA ASP A 25 -10.07 18.69 1.64
C ASP A 25 -8.54 18.82 1.57
N ILE A 26 -8.03 19.01 0.36
CA ILE A 26 -6.59 19.14 0.09
C ILE A 26 -6.08 20.52 0.56
N SER A 27 -6.97 21.48 0.76
CA SER A 27 -6.62 22.80 1.28
C SER A 27 -6.45 22.83 2.80
N ASP A 28 -6.98 21.84 3.52
CA ASP A 28 -6.78 21.67 4.95
C ASP A 28 -5.48 20.86 5.21
N GLN A 29 -4.52 21.47 5.90
CA GLN A 29 -3.25 20.83 6.21
C GLN A 29 -3.40 19.62 7.12
N GLN A 30 -4.40 19.59 8.00
CA GLN A 30 -4.65 18.49 8.92
C GLN A 30 -5.19 17.27 8.17
N GLU A 31 -6.20 17.46 7.31
CA GLU A 31 -6.76 16.38 6.50
C GLU A 31 -5.73 15.81 5.51
N LEU A 32 -4.88 16.67 4.94
CA LEU A 32 -3.78 16.26 4.08
C LEU A 32 -2.79 15.33 4.83
N VAL A 33 -2.40 15.71 6.05
CA VAL A 33 -1.48 14.91 6.88
C VAL A 33 -2.11 13.57 7.25
N GLU A 34 -3.39 13.53 7.60
CA GLU A 34 -4.11 12.28 7.86
C GLU A 34 -4.10 11.35 6.64
N GLY A 35 -4.36 11.88 5.44
CA GLY A 35 -4.29 11.13 4.19
C GLY A 35 -2.89 10.53 3.97
N ILE A 36 -1.84 11.31 4.20
CA ILE A 36 -0.44 10.86 4.08
C ILE A 36 -0.11 9.77 5.11
N ILE A 37 -0.55 9.91 6.36
CA ILE A 37 -0.31 8.91 7.42
C ILE A 37 -0.94 7.57 7.04
N ILE A 38 -2.17 7.58 6.52
CA ILE A 38 -2.86 6.37 6.04
C ILE A 38 -2.07 5.73 4.90
N LEU A 39 -1.55 6.54 3.99
CA LEU A 39 -0.73 6.11 2.86
C LEU A 39 0.56 5.42 3.30
N ILE A 40 1.28 6.02 4.24
CA ILE A 40 2.50 5.45 4.83
C ILE A 40 2.19 4.16 5.60
N GLY A 41 1.13 4.15 6.40
CA GLY A 41 0.71 2.98 7.19
C GLY A 41 0.43 1.77 6.31
N PHE A 42 -0.35 1.95 5.24
CA PHE A 42 -0.63 0.88 4.29
C PHE A 42 0.58 0.46 3.47
N MET A 43 1.44 1.39 3.07
CA MET A 43 2.70 1.05 2.43
C MET A 43 3.56 0.17 3.34
N GLY A 44 3.60 0.47 4.66
CA GLY A 44 4.24 -0.37 5.67
C GLY A 44 3.66 -1.78 5.72
N ILE A 45 2.33 -1.92 5.72
CA ILE A 45 1.65 -3.22 5.69
C ILE A 45 1.97 -3.98 4.39
N ALA A 46 1.97 -3.30 3.25
CA ALA A 46 2.30 -3.91 1.96
C ALA A 46 3.75 -4.41 1.92
N VAL A 47 4.71 -3.63 2.41
CA VAL A 47 6.10 -4.04 2.55
C VAL A 47 6.23 -5.25 3.48
N LEU A 48 5.52 -5.23 4.61
CA LEU A 48 5.50 -6.36 5.55
C LEU A 48 4.93 -7.62 4.89
N ALA A 49 3.83 -7.50 4.15
CA ALA A 49 3.21 -8.61 3.42
C ALA A 49 4.14 -9.19 2.34
N VAL A 50 4.86 -8.33 1.62
CA VAL A 50 5.88 -8.75 0.64
C VAL A 50 7.06 -9.43 1.35
N TYR A 51 7.52 -8.88 2.47
CA TYR A 51 8.58 -9.47 3.27
C TYR A 51 8.21 -10.86 3.80
N VAL A 52 7.00 -11.00 4.35
CA VAL A 52 6.43 -12.26 4.84
C VAL A 52 6.29 -13.27 3.70
N SER A 53 5.70 -12.88 2.58
CA SER A 53 5.48 -13.79 1.44
C SER A 53 6.78 -14.28 0.80
N ARG A 54 7.84 -13.44 0.78
CA ARG A 54 9.15 -13.84 0.25
C ARG A 54 10.02 -14.62 1.23
N ARG A 55 9.80 -14.49 2.54
CA ARG A 55 10.58 -15.19 3.58
C ARG A 55 9.82 -16.34 4.25
N GLY A 56 8.66 -16.75 3.70
CA GLY A 56 7.88 -17.89 4.20
C GLY A 56 7.03 -17.61 5.45
N GLY A 57 6.98 -16.36 5.91
CA GLY A 57 6.30 -15.97 7.15
C GLY A 57 6.94 -16.54 8.43
N ILE A 58 6.43 -16.10 9.58
CA ILE A 58 6.86 -16.58 10.89
C ILE A 58 6.34 -18.02 11.03
N GLY A 59 7.18 -19.02 10.71
CA GLY A 59 6.91 -20.42 11.01
C GLY A 59 7.19 -21.47 9.94
N TYR A 60 7.62 -21.12 8.71
CA TYR A 60 7.97 -22.14 7.71
C TYR A 60 9.48 -22.24 7.48
N PRO A 61 10.11 -23.42 7.75
CA PRO A 61 11.48 -23.66 7.37
C PRO A 61 11.57 -23.83 5.86
N ILE A 62 12.38 -22.97 5.23
CA ILE A 62 12.72 -23.08 3.81
C ILE A 62 13.56 -24.36 3.66
N ARG A 63 13.04 -25.36 2.91
CA ARG A 63 13.81 -26.49 2.38
C ARG A 63 14.32 -26.13 0.99
#